data_AF-A0A7K3Z772-F1
#
_entry.id   AF-A0A7K3Z772-F1
#
_cell.length_a   1.000
_cell.length_b   1.000
_cell.length_c   1.000
_cell.angle_alpha   90.00
_cell.angle_beta   90.00
_cell.angle_gamma   90.00
#
_symmetry.space_group_name_H-M   'P 1'
#
loop_
_entity.id
_entity.type
_entity.pdbx_description
1 polymer ?
#
loop_
_entity_poly.entity_id
_entity_poly.type
_entity_poly.pdbx_seq_one_letter_code
_entity_poly.pdbx_strand_id
1 'polypeptide(L)' 'MDKPYLRKLSSPTLDNPIFVMGLPGFGNVGRIAAHLLIKFCGAKPFAE' A
#
# COMPACT_ATOMS: atom_id res chain seq x y z
N MET A 1 -13.66 11.21 -17.04
CA MET A 1 -12.83 10.15 -16.43
C MET A 1 -13.59 9.76 -15.18
N ASP A 2 -14.50 8.78 -15.30
CA ASP A 2 -15.60 8.65 -14.34
C ASP A 2 -15.49 7.40 -13.47
N LYS A 3 -14.42 6.61 -13.66
CA LYS A 3 -14.16 5.38 -12.90
C LYS A 3 -12.76 5.40 -12.30
N PRO A 4 -12.59 4.92 -11.06
CA PRO A 4 -11.27 4.73 -10.49
C PRO A 4 -10.46 3.77 -11.37
N TYR A 5 -9.24 4.18 -11.69
CA TYR A 5 -8.29 3.41 -12.48
C TYR A 5 -7.07 3.14 -11.60
N LEU A 6 -6.77 1.86 -11.39
CA LEU A 6 -5.56 1.44 -10.69
C LEU A 6 -4.43 1.26 -11.71
N ARG A 7 -3.45 2.15 -11.69
CA ARG A 7 -2.29 2.11 -12.57
C ARG A 7 -1.28 1.11 -12.04
N LYS A 8 -1.03 0.04 -12.78
CA LYS A 8 -0.01 -0.96 -12.44
C LYS A 8 1.37 -0.52 -12.93
N LEU A 9 2.35 -0.48 -12.02
CA LEU A 9 3.76 -0.15 -12.31
C LEU A 9 4.61 -1.40 -12.57
N SER A 10 4.32 -2.49 -11.85
CA SER A 10 4.98 -3.78 -11.99
C SER A 10 4.08 -4.94 -11.54
N SER A 11 4.48 -6.17 -11.87
CA SER A 11 3.74 -7.41 -11.53
C SER A 11 4.60 -8.35 -10.69
N PRO A 12 4.86 -8.05 -9.40
CA PRO A 12 5.65 -8.94 -8.56
C PRO A 12 4.89 -10.25 -8.30
N THR A 13 5.62 -11.37 -8.24
CA THR A 13 5.07 -12.64 -7.75
C THR A 13 4.98 -12.59 -6.23
N LEU A 14 3.80 -12.87 -5.69
CA LEU A 14 3.54 -12.92 -4.25
C LEU A 14 3.10 -14.34 -3.88
N ASP A 15 3.69 -14.91 -2.84
CA ASP A 15 3.29 -16.20 -2.29
C ASP A 15 2.53 -15.98 -0.98
N ASN A 16 1.26 -16.39 -0.95
CA ASN A 16 0.32 -16.22 0.16
C ASN A 16 0.45 -14.89 0.94
N PRO A 17 0.32 -13.71 0.29
CA PRO A 17 0.60 -12.43 0.92
C PRO A 17 -0.48 -12.01 1.93
N ILE A 18 -0.08 -11.19 2.91
CA ILE A 18 -1.00 -10.50 3.82
C ILE A 18 -1.23 -9.07 3.32
N PHE A 19 -2.49 -8.70 3.13
CA PHE A 19 -2.85 -7.33 2.79
C PHE A 19 -3.01 -6.48 4.05
N VAL A 20 -2.23 -5.40 4.14
CA VAL A 20 -2.27 -4.44 5.25
C VAL A 20 -2.79 -3.10 4.73
N MET A 21 -3.88 -2.58 5.31
CA MET A 21 -4.46 -1.29 4.96
C MET A 21 -4.11 -0.22 5.99
N GLY A 22 -3.64 0.94 5.54
CA GLY A 22 -3.37 2.11 6.39
C GLY A 22 -3.75 3.41 5.71
N LEU A 23 -5.05 3.63 5.50
CA LEU A 23 -5.57 4.88 4.95
C LEU A 23 -5.62 5.99 6.03
N PRO A 24 -5.72 7.28 5.65
CA PRO A 24 -5.97 8.36 6.59
C PRO A 24 -7.24 8.12 7.42
N GLY A 25 -7.19 8.42 8.71
CA GLY A 25 -8.26 8.21 9.66
C GLY A 25 -8.01 8.98 10.96
N PHE A 26 -8.75 8.65 12.03
CA PHE A 26 -8.60 9.35 13.32
C PHE A 26 -7.15 9.25 13.85
N GLY A 27 -6.55 10.40 14.15
CA GLY A 27 -5.16 10.49 14.59
C GLY A 27 -4.11 10.01 13.58
N ASN A 28 -4.51 9.73 12.33
CA ASN A 28 -3.65 9.16 11.28
C ASN A 28 -2.93 7.86 11.67
N VAL A 29 -3.43 7.12 12.67
CA VAL A 29 -2.73 5.96 13.25
C VAL A 29 -2.41 4.90 12.18
N GLY A 30 -3.42 4.50 11.39
CA GLY A 30 -3.25 3.53 10.32
C GLY A 30 -2.25 3.96 9.25
N ARG A 31 -2.36 5.22 8.78
CA ARG A 31 -1.44 5.81 7.79
C ARG A 31 0.01 5.81 8.29
N ILE A 32 0.25 6.25 9.52
CA ILE A 32 1.58 6.32 10.10
C ILE A 32 2.15 4.91 10.28
N ALA A 33 1.36 3.97 10.82
CA ALA A 33 1.79 2.59 10.99
C ALA A 33 2.15 1.91 9.65
N ALA A 34 1.32 2.05 8.62
CA ALA A 34 1.60 1.48 7.30
C ALA A 34 2.84 2.13 6.64
N HIS A 35 2.99 3.45 6.77
CA HIS A 35 4.17 4.16 6.25
C HIS A 35 5.47 3.70 6.91
N LEU A 36 5.45 3.50 8.23
CA LEU A 36 6.59 2.98 8.97
C LEU A 36 6.90 1.52 8.59
N LEU A 37 5.87 0.68 8.43
CA LEU A 37 6.03 -0.71 7.98
C LEU A 37 6.67 -0.79 6.59
N ILE A 38 6.21 0.04 5.65
CA ILE A 38 6.79 0.15 4.30
C ILE A 38 8.28 0.48 4.38
N LYS A 39 8.65 1.49 5.19
CA LYS A 39 10.05 1.90 5.37
C LYS A 39 10.89 0.81 6.02
N PHE A 40 10.37 0.19 7.07
CA PHE A 40 11.08 -0.86 7.81
C PHE A 40 11.36 -2.08 6.93
N CYS A 41 10.39 -2.48 6.09
CA CYS A 41 10.54 -3.63 5.19
C CYS A 41 11.23 -3.28 3.86
N GLY A 42 11.49 -1.99 3.56
CA GLY A 42 11.98 -1.57 2.24
C GLY A 42 11.02 -1.90 1.10
N ALA A 43 9.71 -1.87 1.37
CA ALA A 43 8.69 -2.25 0.39
C ALA A 43 8.69 -1.31 -0.82
N LYS A 44 8.43 -1.86 -2.01
CA LYS A 44 8.45 -1.13 -3.28
C LYS A 44 7.03 -0.97 -3.84
N PRO A 45 6.68 0.20 -4.43
CA PRO A 45 5.37 0.38 -5.05
C PRO A 45 5.23 -0.52 -6.29
N PHE A 46 4.04 -1.11 -6.47
CA PHE A 46 3.72 -1.90 -7.65
C PHE A 46 2.45 -1.40 -8.39
N ALA A 47 1.63 -0.57 -7.74
CA ALA A 47 0.44 0.07 -8.31
C ALA A 47 0.08 1.36 -7.56
N GLU A 48 -0.68 2.25 -8.20
CA GLU A 48 -1.21 3.52 -7.65
C GLU A 48 -2.58 3.91 -8.24
#